data_AF-A0AA96IJE5-F1
#
_entry.id   AF-A0AA96IJE5-F1
#
_cell.length_a   1.000
_cell.length_b   1.000
_cell.length_c   1.000
_cell.angle_alpha   90.00
_cell.angle_beta   90.00
_cell.angle_gamma   90.00
#
_symmetry.space_group_name_H-M   'P 1'
#
loop_
_entity.id
_entity.type
_entity.pdbx_description
1 polymer ?
#
loop_
_entity_poly.entity_id
_entity_poly.type
_entity_poly.pdbx_seq_one_letter_code
_entity_poly.pdbx_strand_id
1 'polypeptide(L)'
;MKYLRYLLILVSKLVGKIIGVPMFYILLPFRAYARNRVYNYVLQNNVYLKRLEDKNYVLENGVYYPLNLSKKDYKLRDKGYIKYKKVSKLEYFLALFIWIWFDDDSNYDTHDGSEIEETILKPFGNTWDLGDLRGKYPIVGMKKTFFWICRNTFYNANYLFEEIRENDKNFFYIQFSKIGWHFGYIPYSNSTRKGRLVYFSEDFDKLDKELIK
;
A
#
# COMPACT_ATOMS: atom_id res chain seq x y z
N MET A 1 -16.26 -16.13 -10.95
CA MET A 1 -15.94 -14.95 -10.10
C MET A 1 -14.57 -14.32 -10.37
N LYS A 2 -13.50 -15.10 -10.57
CA LYS A 2 -12.13 -14.58 -10.79
C LYS A 2 -11.99 -13.56 -11.95
N TYR A 3 -12.61 -13.81 -13.10
CA TYR A 3 -12.57 -12.90 -14.26
C TYR A 3 -13.38 -11.61 -14.04
N LEU A 4 -14.51 -11.69 -13.33
CA LEU A 4 -15.29 -10.53 -12.96
C LEU A 4 -14.52 -9.62 -11.99
N ARG A 5 -13.85 -10.20 -10.99
CA ARG A 5 -12.96 -9.48 -10.08
C ARG A 5 -11.83 -8.77 -10.85
N TYR A 6 -11.22 -9.45 -11.81
CA TYR A 6 -10.19 -8.87 -12.67
C TYR A 6 -10.69 -7.65 -13.47
N LEU A 7 -11.83 -7.79 -14.16
CA LEU A 7 -12.46 -6.70 -14.91
C LEU A 7 -12.84 -5.51 -14.01
N LEU A 8 -13.39 -5.79 -12.83
CA LEU A 8 -13.73 -4.75 -11.85
C LEU A 8 -12.50 -3.96 -11.42
N ILE A 9 -11.38 -4.63 -11.13
CA ILE A 9 -10.14 -3.95 -10.73
C ILE A 9 -9.63 -3.04 -11.87
N LEU A 10 -9.70 -3.50 -13.11
CA LEU A 10 -9.26 -2.72 -14.27
C LEU A 10 -10.10 -1.44 -14.46
N VAL A 11 -11.42 -1.56 -14.35
CA VAL A 11 -12.34 -0.40 -14.39
C VAL A 11 -12.09 0.53 -13.19
N SER A 12 -11.95 0.00 -11.98
CA SER A 12 -11.65 0.78 -10.78
C SER A 12 -10.34 1.56 -10.90
N LYS A 13 -9.32 1.00 -11.55
CA LYS A 13 -8.04 1.69 -11.79
C LYS A 13 -8.19 2.90 -12.72
N LEU A 14 -8.93 2.74 -13.80
CA LEU A 14 -9.22 3.81 -14.77
C LEU A 14 -10.01 4.93 -14.12
N VAL A 15 -11.11 4.59 -13.44
CA VAL A 15 -11.93 5.55 -12.69
C VAL A 15 -11.14 6.21 -11.57
N GLY A 16 -10.32 5.43 -10.85
CA GLY A 16 -9.46 5.89 -9.78
C GLY A 16 -8.46 6.95 -10.24
N LYS A 17 -7.88 6.82 -11.44
CA LYS A 17 -6.98 7.84 -12.00
C LYS A 17 -7.68 9.16 -12.31
N ILE A 18 -8.91 9.10 -12.83
CA ILE A 18 -9.69 10.30 -13.20
C ILE A 18 -10.16 11.05 -11.95
N ILE A 19 -10.73 10.34 -10.99
CA ILE A 19 -11.37 10.92 -9.81
C ILE A 19 -10.37 11.13 -8.67
N GLY A 20 -9.27 10.40 -8.66
CA GLY A 20 -8.47 10.33 -7.44
C GLY A 20 -7.54 11.53 -7.20
N VAL A 21 -7.23 12.35 -8.21
CA VAL A 21 -6.54 13.64 -7.98
C VAL A 21 -7.41 14.58 -7.13
N PRO A 22 -8.66 14.92 -7.50
CA PRO A 22 -9.50 15.76 -6.64
C PRO A 22 -9.81 15.08 -5.30
N MET A 23 -10.08 13.77 -5.29
CA MET A 23 -10.33 13.04 -4.03
C MET A 23 -9.15 13.09 -3.07
N PHE A 24 -7.91 12.97 -3.55
CA PHE A 24 -6.73 13.05 -2.71
C PHE A 24 -6.70 14.36 -1.92
N TYR A 25 -6.89 15.50 -2.59
CA TYR A 25 -6.83 16.81 -1.93
C TYR A 25 -7.99 17.02 -0.95
N ILE A 26 -9.20 16.57 -1.30
CA ILE A 26 -10.37 16.65 -0.41
C ILE A 26 -10.14 15.82 0.86
N LEU A 27 -9.54 14.64 0.71
CA LEU A 27 -9.40 13.68 1.79
C LEU A 27 -8.10 13.83 2.58
N LEU A 28 -7.12 14.58 2.08
CA LEU A 28 -5.80 14.73 2.67
C LEU A 28 -5.83 15.03 4.18
N PRO A 29 -6.71 15.91 4.71
CA PRO A 29 -6.77 16.20 6.13
C PRO A 29 -7.11 14.98 7.00
N PHE A 30 -7.84 14.01 6.44
CA PHE A 30 -8.33 12.83 7.16
C PHE A 30 -7.42 11.61 7.05
N ARG A 31 -6.35 11.68 6.26
CA ARG A 31 -5.48 10.53 5.94
C ARG A 31 -4.90 9.84 7.18
N ALA A 32 -4.43 10.61 8.17
CA ALA A 32 -3.76 10.06 9.35
C ALA A 32 -4.78 9.35 10.25
N TYR A 33 -5.97 9.93 10.36
CA TYR A 33 -7.11 9.29 11.02
C TYR A 33 -7.46 7.98 10.31
N ALA A 34 -7.71 8.03 9.00
CA ALA A 34 -8.11 6.89 8.20
C ALA A 34 -7.11 5.73 8.30
N ARG A 35 -5.82 6.03 8.14
CA ARG A 35 -4.72 5.09 8.30
C ARG A 35 -4.74 4.39 9.66
N ASN A 36 -4.81 5.15 10.76
CA ASN A 36 -4.85 4.56 12.10
C ASN A 36 -6.02 3.59 12.25
N ARG A 37 -7.20 3.94 11.70
CA ARG A 37 -8.40 3.09 11.76
C ARG A 37 -8.29 1.85 10.92
N VAL A 38 -7.78 1.97 9.69
CA VAL A 38 -7.53 0.82 8.81
C VAL A 38 -6.53 -0.13 9.45
N TYR A 39 -5.39 0.36 9.90
CA TYR A 39 -4.34 -0.48 10.49
C TYR A 39 -4.85 -1.18 11.76
N ASN A 40 -5.49 -0.44 12.68
CA ASN A 40 -6.05 -1.05 13.88
C ASN A 40 -7.08 -2.13 13.56
N TYR A 41 -8.02 -1.87 12.67
CA TYR A 41 -9.04 -2.87 12.32
C TYR A 41 -8.43 -4.12 11.69
N VAL A 42 -7.46 -3.92 10.78
CA VAL A 42 -6.76 -5.01 10.10
C VAL A 42 -6.00 -5.89 11.10
N LEU A 43 -5.23 -5.27 12.00
CA LEU A 43 -4.47 -5.99 13.03
C LEU A 43 -5.40 -6.68 14.05
N GLN A 44 -6.50 -6.05 14.44
CA GLN A 44 -7.47 -6.60 15.40
C GLN A 44 -8.24 -7.81 14.87
N ASN A 45 -8.55 -7.82 13.57
CA ASN A 45 -9.43 -8.82 12.95
C ASN A 45 -8.67 -9.79 12.03
N ASN A 46 -7.34 -9.73 12.01
CA ASN A 46 -6.48 -10.53 11.13
C ASN A 46 -6.92 -10.47 9.65
N VAL A 47 -7.29 -9.27 9.19
CA VAL A 47 -7.62 -9.05 7.78
C VAL A 47 -6.32 -9.10 6.99
N TYR A 48 -6.32 -9.76 5.83
CA TYR A 48 -5.12 -9.79 5.01
C TYR A 48 -4.84 -8.41 4.41
N LEU A 49 -3.70 -7.84 4.80
CA LEU A 49 -3.06 -6.70 4.15
C LEU A 49 -1.55 -6.95 4.21
N LYS A 50 -0.99 -7.44 3.10
CA LYS A 50 0.37 -7.97 3.02
C LYS A 50 1.41 -7.09 3.69
N ARG A 51 1.38 -5.78 3.45
CA ARG A 51 2.36 -4.84 4.03
C ARG A 51 2.33 -4.86 5.56
N LEU A 52 1.15 -4.90 6.19
CA LEU A 52 1.05 -5.02 7.65
C LEU A 52 1.47 -6.40 8.16
N GLU A 53 1.15 -7.46 7.41
CA GLU A 53 1.56 -8.83 7.74
C GLU A 53 3.10 -8.99 7.69
N ASP A 54 3.73 -8.46 6.64
CA ASP A 54 5.20 -8.46 6.48
C ASP A 54 5.90 -7.70 7.63
N LYS A 55 5.28 -6.65 8.19
CA LYS A 55 5.81 -5.89 9.34
C LYS A 55 5.74 -6.65 10.67
N ASN A 56 4.83 -7.62 10.78
CA ASN A 56 4.62 -8.44 11.97
C ASN A 56 4.51 -7.59 13.26
N TYR A 57 3.44 -6.82 13.39
CA TYR A 57 3.25 -5.92 14.53
C TYR A 57 2.94 -6.67 15.83
N VAL A 58 3.52 -6.22 16.94
CA VAL A 58 3.20 -6.70 18.30
C VAL A 58 2.55 -5.59 19.11
N LEU A 59 1.52 -5.94 19.89
CA LEU A 59 0.81 -5.01 20.77
C LEU A 59 1.43 -5.04 22.16
N GLU A 60 1.99 -3.91 22.60
CA GLU A 60 2.54 -3.73 23.94
C GLU A 60 1.96 -2.46 24.56
N ASN A 61 1.36 -2.57 25.76
CA ASN A 61 0.84 -1.43 26.53
C ASN A 61 -0.06 -0.47 25.72
N GLY A 62 -0.87 -0.99 24.80
CA GLY A 62 -1.78 -0.18 23.97
C GLY A 62 -1.12 0.50 22.76
N VAL A 63 0.06 0.03 22.34
CA VAL A 63 0.76 0.51 21.14
C VAL A 63 1.25 -0.68 20.33
N TYR A 64 1.03 -0.66 19.02
CA TYR A 64 1.62 -1.63 18.10
C TYR A 64 3.01 -1.15 17.64
N TYR A 65 3.98 -2.05 17.70
CA TYR A 65 5.33 -1.84 17.18
C TYR A 65 5.66 -2.85 16.07
N PRO A 66 6.22 -2.40 14.94
CA PRO A 66 6.63 -3.31 13.86
C PRO A 66 7.90 -4.07 14.27
N LEU A 67 7.92 -5.39 14.07
CA LEU A 67 9.13 -6.19 14.29
C LEU A 67 10.06 -6.20 13.07
N ASN A 68 9.49 -6.14 11.87
CA ASN A 68 10.24 -6.21 10.62
C ASN A 68 10.23 -4.86 9.91
N LEU A 69 11.35 -4.14 9.97
CA LEU A 69 11.49 -2.83 9.33
C LEU A 69 12.04 -2.95 7.91
N SER A 70 11.72 -1.98 7.03
CA SER A 70 12.30 -1.97 5.67
C SER A 70 13.83 -1.91 5.71
N LYS A 71 14.51 -2.39 4.67
CA LYS A 71 15.99 -2.35 4.57
C LYS A 71 16.56 -0.93 4.40
N LYS A 72 15.70 0.07 4.17
CA LYS A 72 16.13 1.44 3.95
C LYS A 72 16.56 2.02 5.30
N ASP A 73 17.78 2.55 5.36
CA ASP A 73 18.27 3.21 6.55
C ASP A 73 17.85 4.69 6.57
N TYR A 74 17.29 5.15 7.69
CA TYR A 74 16.89 6.54 7.93
C TYR A 74 16.65 6.76 9.43
N LYS A 75 16.82 8.00 9.90
CA LYS A 75 17.01 8.31 11.33
C LYS A 75 15.86 7.90 12.27
N LEU A 76 14.62 7.87 11.76
CA LEU A 76 13.41 7.58 12.54
C LEU A 76 12.84 6.17 12.31
N ARG A 77 13.58 5.29 11.63
CA ARG A 77 13.14 3.94 11.24
C ARG A 77 12.62 3.12 12.40
N ASP A 78 13.37 3.05 13.50
CA ASP A 78 13.04 2.20 14.65
C ASP A 78 12.07 2.88 15.64
N LYS A 79 11.53 4.05 15.30
CA LYS A 79 10.63 4.83 16.16
C LYS A 79 9.16 4.76 15.74
N GLY A 80 8.86 3.95 14.73
CA GLY A 80 7.51 3.77 14.22
C GLY A 80 6.58 3.09 15.22
N TYR A 81 5.32 3.50 15.23
CA TYR A 81 4.32 2.94 16.13
C TYR A 81 2.91 3.17 15.61
N ILE A 82 1.94 2.38 16.05
CA ILE A 82 0.50 2.63 15.84
C ILE A 82 -0.18 2.63 17.20
N LYS A 83 -0.82 3.75 17.56
CA LYS A 83 -1.59 3.82 18.79
C LYS A 83 -2.83 2.93 18.66
N TYR A 84 -2.99 2.02 19.60
CA TYR A 84 -4.16 1.14 19.64
C TYR A 84 -5.43 1.97 19.81
N LYS A 85 -6.42 1.67 18.98
CA LYS A 85 -7.80 2.09 19.16
C LYS A 85 -8.72 0.99 18.69
N LYS A 86 -9.73 0.64 19.50
CA LYS A 86 -10.79 -0.27 19.05
C LYS A 86 -11.54 0.37 17.87
N VAL A 87 -11.68 -0.36 16.77
CA VAL A 87 -12.33 0.13 15.54
C VAL A 87 -13.50 -0.77 15.19
N SER A 88 -14.67 -0.17 14.95
CA SER A 88 -15.84 -0.92 14.48
C SER A 88 -15.73 -1.23 12.98
N LYS A 89 -16.45 -2.26 12.51
CA LYS A 89 -16.50 -2.58 11.07
C LYS A 89 -17.01 -1.42 10.20
N LEU A 90 -17.97 -0.64 10.70
CA LEU A 90 -18.49 0.53 10.00
C LEU A 90 -17.44 1.64 9.91
N GLU A 91 -16.78 1.96 11.03
CA GLU A 91 -15.69 2.93 11.07
C GLU A 91 -14.54 2.52 10.15
N TYR A 92 -14.24 1.22 10.10
CA TYR A 92 -13.27 0.66 9.16
C TYR A 92 -13.64 0.93 7.72
N PHE A 93 -14.88 0.69 7.28
CA PHE A 93 -15.27 0.94 5.88
C PHE A 93 -15.21 2.43 5.51
N LEU A 94 -15.61 3.32 6.42
CA LEU A 94 -15.49 4.77 6.21
C LEU A 94 -14.03 5.21 6.12
N ALA A 95 -13.18 4.70 7.02
CA ALA A 95 -11.75 4.95 6.99
C ALA A 95 -11.09 4.34 5.76
N LEU A 96 -11.50 3.15 5.33
CA LEU A 96 -10.98 2.46 4.16
C LEU A 96 -11.28 3.27 2.90
N PHE A 97 -12.50 3.79 2.76
CA PHE A 97 -12.85 4.69 1.66
C PHE A 97 -11.93 5.90 1.56
N ILE A 98 -11.44 6.41 2.69
CA ILE A 98 -10.48 7.51 2.73
C ILE A 98 -9.06 7.01 2.40
N TRP A 99 -8.66 5.92 3.03
CA TRP A 99 -7.29 5.41 3.00
C TRP A 99 -6.83 4.93 1.62
N ILE A 100 -7.72 4.34 0.83
CA ILE A 100 -7.42 3.78 -0.50
C ILE A 100 -6.82 4.78 -1.50
N TRP A 101 -7.06 6.08 -1.30
CA TRP A 101 -6.59 7.15 -2.20
C TRP A 101 -5.14 7.57 -1.95
N PHE A 102 -4.56 7.17 -0.82
CA PHE A 102 -3.21 7.56 -0.41
C PHE A 102 -2.18 6.51 -0.80
N ASP A 103 -0.92 6.83 -0.54
CA ASP A 103 0.22 5.96 -0.81
C ASP A 103 1.09 5.86 0.46
N ASP A 104 0.90 4.77 1.20
CA ASP A 104 1.65 4.51 2.42
C ASP A 104 3.09 4.02 2.17
N ASP A 105 3.47 3.74 0.92
CA ASP A 105 4.84 3.30 0.55
C ASP A 105 5.77 4.49 0.22
N SER A 106 5.19 5.67 0.01
CA SER A 106 5.95 6.89 -0.25
C SER A 106 6.85 7.30 0.93
N ASN A 107 8.08 7.75 0.65
CA ASN A 107 9.08 8.09 1.68
C ASN A 107 8.81 9.42 2.40
N TYR A 108 8.06 10.33 1.77
CA TYR A 108 7.34 11.38 2.47
C TYR A 108 5.88 11.00 2.53
N ASP A 109 5.09 11.66 3.38
CA ASP A 109 3.67 11.32 3.48
C ASP A 109 2.88 11.50 2.17
N THR A 110 3.38 12.29 1.22
CA THR A 110 2.65 12.66 0.00
C THR A 110 3.35 12.33 -1.32
N HIS A 111 4.64 11.97 -1.26
CA HIS A 111 5.45 11.68 -2.44
C HIS A 111 6.73 10.96 -2.03
N ASP A 112 7.42 10.37 -3.00
CA ASP A 112 8.73 9.77 -2.74
C ASP A 112 9.88 10.79 -2.84
N GLY A 113 10.95 10.53 -2.10
CA GLY A 113 12.21 11.26 -2.22
C GLY A 113 13.27 10.82 -1.22
N SER A 114 14.27 11.68 -1.02
CA SER A 114 15.50 11.37 -0.29
C SER A 114 15.55 12.05 1.07
N GLU A 115 16.25 11.45 2.03
CA GLU A 115 16.43 12.09 3.33
C GLU A 115 17.29 13.34 3.13
N ILE A 116 16.83 14.46 3.68
CA ILE A 116 17.52 15.75 3.66
C ILE A 116 17.55 16.34 5.08
N GLU A 117 18.35 17.39 5.31
CA GLU A 117 18.44 18.04 6.63
C GLU A 117 17.09 18.48 7.19
N GLU A 118 16.19 18.99 6.34
CA GLU A 118 14.83 19.40 6.74
C GLU A 118 14.01 18.22 7.31
N THR A 119 14.32 17.00 6.87
CA THR A 119 13.64 15.77 7.29
C THR A 119 14.39 14.98 8.34
N ILE A 120 15.54 15.44 8.81
CA ILE A 120 16.20 14.85 9.98
C ILE A 120 15.35 15.06 11.25
N LEU A 121 14.63 16.20 11.29
CA LEU A 121 13.78 16.61 12.42
C LEU A 121 12.29 16.30 12.18
N LYS A 122 11.90 15.81 10.99
CA LYS A 122 10.54 15.42 10.62
C LYS A 122 10.50 13.93 10.22
N PRO A 123 9.35 13.25 10.19
CA PRO A 123 9.28 11.86 9.74
C PRO A 123 9.70 11.69 8.27
N PHE A 124 10.74 10.91 8.01
CA PHE A 124 11.17 10.40 6.70
C PHE A 124 11.10 8.86 6.70
N GLY A 125 10.77 8.22 5.58
CA GLY A 125 10.55 6.76 5.46
C GLY A 125 9.14 6.36 5.00
N ASN A 126 8.85 5.11 4.68
CA ASN A 126 7.47 4.75 4.34
C ASN A 126 6.56 4.76 5.59
N THR A 127 5.26 4.85 5.36
CA THR A 127 4.26 4.85 6.42
C THR A 127 4.14 3.48 7.10
N TRP A 128 4.39 2.39 6.37
CA TRP A 128 4.37 1.04 6.95
C TRP A 128 5.41 0.86 8.05
N ASP A 129 6.54 1.56 7.99
CA ASP A 129 7.52 1.55 9.07
C ASP A 129 7.11 2.52 10.18
N LEU A 130 6.71 3.75 9.82
CA LEU A 130 6.50 4.84 10.79
C LEU A 130 5.15 4.82 11.52
N GLY A 131 4.10 4.26 10.92
CA GLY A 131 2.74 4.23 11.46
C GLY A 131 2.16 5.63 11.74
N ASP A 132 1.68 5.85 12.96
CA ASP A 132 1.11 7.12 13.42
C ASP A 132 2.14 8.24 13.53
N LEU A 133 3.43 7.93 13.69
CA LEU A 133 4.50 8.95 13.77
C LEU A 133 4.51 9.84 12.53
N ARG A 134 4.25 9.23 11.36
CA ARG A 134 4.14 9.88 10.06
C ARG A 134 3.02 10.92 9.98
N GLY A 135 1.91 10.71 10.71
CA GLY A 135 0.74 11.60 10.70
C GLY A 135 0.94 12.94 11.41
N LYS A 136 1.98 13.09 12.25
CA LYS A 136 2.20 14.30 13.05
C LYS A 136 2.76 15.49 12.26
N TYR A 137 3.49 15.23 11.17
CA TYR A 137 4.15 16.28 10.38
C TYR A 137 4.10 15.94 8.89
N PRO A 138 2.98 16.23 8.20
CA PRO A 138 2.90 16.19 6.75
C PRO A 138 4.02 16.98 6.10
N ILE A 139 4.73 16.38 5.14
CA ILE A 139 5.53 17.15 4.19
C ILE A 139 4.76 17.15 2.87
N VAL A 140 4.18 18.30 2.54
CA VAL A 140 3.36 18.51 1.35
C VAL A 140 4.09 19.48 0.43
N GLY A 141 4.67 18.95 -0.64
CA GLY A 141 5.31 19.77 -1.67
C GLY A 141 4.38 19.87 -2.87
N MET A 142 3.52 20.90 -2.94
CA MET A 142 2.40 21.01 -3.90
C MET A 142 2.70 20.46 -5.31
N LYS A 143 3.81 20.87 -5.94
CA LYS A 143 4.21 20.39 -7.27
C LYS A 143 4.62 18.90 -7.27
N LYS A 144 5.49 18.48 -6.34
CA LYS A 144 5.95 17.08 -6.23
C LYS A 144 4.80 16.15 -5.89
N THR A 145 3.98 16.54 -4.91
CA THR A 145 2.76 15.86 -4.49
C THR A 145 1.78 15.73 -5.65
N PHE A 146 1.52 16.79 -6.42
CA PHE A 146 0.63 16.75 -7.58
C PHE A 146 1.08 15.71 -8.61
N PHE A 147 2.34 15.78 -9.06
CA PHE A 147 2.88 14.80 -10.02
C PHE A 147 2.91 13.38 -9.45
N TRP A 148 3.20 13.25 -8.14
CA TRP A 148 3.17 11.96 -7.46
C TRP A 148 1.79 11.33 -7.50
N ILE A 149 0.75 12.11 -7.16
CA ILE A 149 -0.63 11.63 -7.18
C ILE A 149 -1.01 11.28 -8.60
N CYS A 150 -0.79 12.14 -9.60
CA CYS A 150 -1.08 11.82 -11.00
C CYS A 150 -0.49 10.45 -11.45
N ARG A 151 0.66 10.07 -10.88
CA ARG A 151 1.29 8.76 -11.12
C ARG A 151 0.74 7.63 -10.25
N ASN A 152 0.53 7.88 -8.95
CA ASN A 152 0.23 6.89 -7.92
C ASN A 152 -1.14 7.15 -7.24
N THR A 153 -2.12 7.64 -7.99
CA THR A 153 -3.49 7.78 -7.48
C THR A 153 -4.02 6.41 -7.07
N PHE A 154 -4.76 6.32 -5.96
CA PHE A 154 -5.45 5.09 -5.56
C PHE A 154 -4.48 3.94 -5.20
N TYR A 155 -3.27 4.27 -4.75
CA TYR A 155 -2.18 3.30 -4.60
C TYR A 155 -2.45 2.27 -3.50
N ASN A 156 -2.96 2.72 -2.35
CA ASN A 156 -3.31 1.83 -1.24
C ASN A 156 -4.39 0.80 -1.61
N ALA A 157 -5.28 1.14 -2.55
CA ALA A 157 -6.23 0.19 -3.09
C ALA A 157 -5.54 -0.98 -3.80
N ASN A 158 -4.44 -0.73 -4.51
CA ASN A 158 -3.68 -1.79 -5.20
C ASN A 158 -3.19 -2.82 -4.18
N TYR A 159 -2.76 -2.40 -2.97
CA TYR A 159 -2.38 -3.32 -1.90
C TYR A 159 -3.53 -4.19 -1.41
N LEU A 160 -4.77 -3.70 -1.45
CA LEU A 160 -5.94 -4.47 -1.03
C LEU A 160 -6.45 -5.40 -2.14
N PHE A 161 -6.41 -4.94 -3.39
CA PHE A 161 -7.08 -5.60 -4.50
C PHE A 161 -6.16 -6.48 -5.35
N GLU A 162 -4.90 -6.05 -5.53
CA GLU A 162 -3.91 -6.74 -6.36
C GLU A 162 -3.08 -7.75 -5.58
N GLU A 163 -2.92 -7.57 -4.27
CA GLU A 163 -2.17 -8.51 -3.44
C GLU A 163 -3.12 -9.53 -2.80
N ILE A 164 -2.83 -10.81 -2.99
CA ILE A 164 -3.59 -11.94 -2.41
C ILE A 164 -2.64 -12.93 -1.75
N ARG A 165 -3.12 -13.71 -0.78
CA ARG A 165 -2.33 -14.81 -0.17
C ARG A 165 -2.09 -15.91 -1.20
N GLU A 166 -0.99 -16.65 -1.04
CA GLU A 166 -0.64 -17.81 -1.88
C GLU A 166 -1.79 -18.81 -2.04
N ASN A 167 -2.52 -19.04 -0.96
CA ASN A 167 -3.59 -20.02 -0.86
C ASN A 167 -4.98 -19.43 -1.11
N ASP A 168 -5.10 -18.23 -1.67
CA ASP A 168 -6.40 -17.62 -1.97
C ASP A 168 -7.09 -18.38 -3.11
N LYS A 169 -8.35 -18.79 -2.88
CA LYS A 169 -9.18 -19.50 -3.88
C LYS A 169 -9.41 -18.74 -5.20
N ASN A 170 -9.13 -17.44 -5.22
CA ASN A 170 -9.24 -16.60 -6.42
C ASN A 170 -7.93 -16.52 -7.22
N PHE A 171 -6.87 -17.21 -6.79
CA PHE A 171 -5.60 -17.28 -7.49
C PHE A 171 -5.76 -17.94 -8.89
N PHE A 172 -5.19 -17.31 -9.92
CA PHE A 172 -5.08 -17.89 -11.28
C PHE A 172 -3.99 -17.16 -12.05
N TYR A 173 -3.27 -17.84 -12.94
CA TYR A 173 -2.28 -17.23 -13.83
C TYR A 173 -2.35 -17.88 -15.20
N ILE A 174 -2.33 -17.07 -16.26
CA ILE A 174 -2.38 -17.57 -17.64
C ILE A 174 -1.38 -16.78 -18.48
N GLN A 175 -0.62 -17.51 -19.31
CA GLN A 175 0.41 -17.00 -20.20
C GLN A 175 0.06 -17.31 -21.66
N PHE A 176 0.20 -16.30 -22.53
CA PHE A 176 0.14 -16.42 -23.98
C PHE A 176 1.54 -16.17 -24.55
N SER A 177 2.37 -17.21 -24.56
CA SER A 177 3.79 -17.15 -24.93
C SER A 177 4.04 -16.58 -26.33
N LYS A 178 3.17 -16.85 -27.30
CA LYS A 178 3.33 -16.39 -28.70
C LYS A 178 3.27 -14.87 -28.89
N ILE A 179 2.62 -14.17 -27.97
CA ILE A 179 2.44 -12.71 -28.02
C ILE A 179 2.99 -12.01 -26.77
N GLY A 180 3.69 -12.75 -25.90
CA GLY A 180 4.28 -12.23 -24.66
C GLY A 180 3.26 -11.68 -23.66
N TRP A 181 2.00 -12.10 -23.72
CA TRP A 181 0.95 -11.61 -22.82
C TRP A 181 0.80 -12.52 -21.61
N HIS A 182 0.55 -11.90 -20.46
CA HIS A 182 0.38 -12.58 -19.18
C HIS A 182 -0.79 -11.92 -18.44
N PHE A 183 -1.65 -12.72 -17.80
CA PHE A 183 -2.81 -12.21 -17.07
C PHE A 183 -3.14 -13.11 -15.88
N GLY A 184 -3.54 -12.50 -14.77
CA GLY A 184 -3.84 -13.20 -13.51
C GLY A 184 -2.86 -12.82 -12.40
N TYR A 185 -2.77 -13.59 -11.33
CA TYR A 185 -1.92 -13.35 -10.17
C TYR A 185 -0.64 -14.20 -10.23
N ILE A 186 0.52 -13.59 -10.03
CA ILE A 186 1.79 -14.33 -9.92
C ILE A 186 1.88 -15.01 -8.55
N PRO A 187 2.20 -16.32 -8.48
CA PRO A 187 2.36 -17.01 -7.20
C PRO A 187 3.65 -16.58 -6.50
N TYR A 188 3.67 -16.63 -5.17
CA TYR A 188 4.82 -16.23 -4.36
C TYR A 188 6.12 -16.98 -4.68
N SER A 189 6.02 -18.25 -5.07
CA SER A 189 7.18 -19.06 -5.46
C SER A 189 7.95 -18.49 -6.66
N ASN A 190 7.31 -17.59 -7.41
CA ASN A 190 7.77 -17.10 -8.70
C ASN A 190 7.99 -15.57 -8.71
N SER A 191 8.18 -14.92 -7.58
CA SER A 191 8.61 -13.51 -7.57
C SER A 191 9.09 -13.07 -6.19
N THR A 192 10.25 -12.42 -6.13
CA THR A 192 10.69 -11.61 -4.97
C THR A 192 9.64 -10.55 -4.57
N ARG A 193 8.71 -10.19 -5.48
CA ARG A 193 7.55 -9.33 -5.26
C ARG A 193 6.25 -10.15 -5.24
N LYS A 194 6.10 -10.97 -4.20
CA LYS A 194 4.96 -11.87 -3.85
C LYS A 194 3.55 -11.44 -4.35
N GLY A 195 2.80 -12.38 -4.95
CA GLY A 195 1.32 -12.43 -4.90
C GLY A 195 0.52 -11.33 -5.61
N ARG A 196 1.01 -10.78 -6.72
CA ARG A 196 0.44 -9.59 -7.38
C ARG A 196 -0.34 -9.91 -8.66
N LEU A 197 -1.40 -9.14 -8.93
CA LEU A 197 -2.13 -9.14 -10.20
C LEU A 197 -1.29 -8.55 -11.34
N VAL A 198 -1.25 -9.26 -12.46
CA VAL A 198 -0.65 -8.91 -13.74
C VAL A 198 -1.77 -8.67 -14.73
N TYR A 199 -1.70 -7.51 -15.39
CA TYR A 199 -2.69 -7.12 -16.37
C TYR A 199 -2.23 -7.46 -17.80
N PHE A 200 -0.95 -7.20 -18.11
CA PHE A 200 -0.24 -7.48 -19.37
C PHE A 200 1.29 -7.47 -19.13
N SER A 201 2.11 -7.54 -20.18
CA SER A 201 3.59 -7.65 -20.16
C SER A 201 4.35 -6.62 -19.29
N GLU A 202 3.76 -5.47 -18.92
CA GLU A 202 4.36 -4.36 -18.15
C GLU A 202 4.64 -4.63 -16.65
N ASP A 203 4.23 -5.78 -16.13
CA ASP A 203 4.62 -6.22 -14.78
C ASP A 203 5.53 -7.47 -14.81
N PHE A 204 5.88 -7.95 -16.01
CA PHE A 204 6.74 -9.12 -16.21
C PHE A 204 8.24 -8.75 -16.18
N ASP A 205 8.58 -7.54 -16.62
CA ASP A 205 9.90 -6.90 -16.50
C ASP A 205 10.35 -6.67 -15.05
N LYS A 206 9.43 -6.79 -14.09
CA LYS A 206 9.69 -6.68 -12.64
C LYS A 206 9.75 -8.05 -11.93
N LEU A 207 9.64 -9.15 -12.67
CA LEU A 207 9.88 -10.50 -12.18
C LEU A 207 11.37 -10.80 -12.13
N ASP A 208 11.76 -11.74 -11.27
CA ASP A 208 13.14 -12.23 -11.26
C ASP A 208 13.42 -12.91 -12.62
N LYS A 209 14.50 -12.49 -13.27
CA LYS A 209 14.87 -12.92 -14.65
C LYS A 209 14.95 -14.44 -14.83
N GLU A 210 15.11 -15.18 -13.72
CA GLU A 210 15.22 -16.64 -13.68
C GLU A 210 13.93 -17.38 -14.03
N LEU A 211 12.78 -16.69 -14.05
CA LEU A 211 11.46 -17.27 -14.33
C LEU A 211 10.95 -17.01 -15.75
N ILE A 212 11.72 -16.24 -16.53
CA ILE A 212 11.50 -16.05 -17.96
C ILE A 212 12.14 -17.24 -18.68
N LYS A 213 11.38 -18.34 -18.79
CA LYS A 213 11.72 -19.48 -19.66
C LYS A 213 10.77 -19.50 -20.86
#